data_AF-A0A838L1W1-F1
#
_entry.id   AF-A0A838L1W1-F1
#
_cell.length_a   1.000
_cell.length_b   1.000
_cell.length_c   1.000
_cell.angle_alpha   90.00
_cell.angle_beta   90.00
_cell.angle_gamma   90.00
#
_symmetry.space_group_name_H-M   'P 1'
#
loop_
_entity.id
_entity.type
_entity.pdbx_description
1 polymer ?
#
loop_
_entity_poly.entity_id
_entity_poly.type
_entity_poly.pdbx_seq_one_letter_code
_entity_poly.pdbx_strand_id
1 'polypeptide(L)'
;MEKRYYIDLFSGCGGLSLGLRKAGWTSLFAVEAHAHAFETYKENHLRSPEEWPAWLPIAPSRIENLISDHRRELRGLAGSVSLVTGGPPCQGFSTAGRRRANDPRNAMVRHYLDFLKLVEPELVLLENVRGFTTMTHETGGSYAQFVRAELESLGYRVWSELLMASEWGVPQRRPRYFVIAARGPRLRGIDPFLRLRVARRTFLETRGLPVDREVTTEEAIGDLVTAGKRLVACDDGGVGGFQQIAYEPSARPTAYQALMRATADGPPNGLRLPRHSESTQARFQTVLATCKPGRPLDVGDRERLGMLKRSFTPLAADQPSCTVTTLPDDMLHYSEPRILTVRECARLQSFPDTFEFRGPYTTGGLGRASACPRYTQVGNAVPPLLGEAIGEMLRGLIDRRSELFDQRDEIPKVVC
;
A
#
# COMPACT_ATOMS: atom_id res chain seq x y z
N MET A 1 -0.04 20.86 19.27
CA MET A 1 0.58 20.62 17.95
C MET A 1 -0.42 20.99 16.87
N GLU A 2 0.00 21.77 15.88
CA GLU A 2 -0.81 22.12 14.72
C GLU A 2 -1.18 20.85 13.93
N LYS A 3 -2.45 20.70 13.54
CA LYS A 3 -2.89 19.52 12.77
C LYS A 3 -2.27 19.58 11.36
N ARG A 4 -1.56 18.52 10.97
CA ARG A 4 -1.01 18.37 9.61
C ARG A 4 -1.99 17.58 8.76
N TYR A 5 -2.68 18.28 7.87
CA TYR A 5 -3.72 17.70 7.03
C TYR A 5 -3.14 17.05 5.76
N TYR A 6 -3.69 15.90 5.38
CA TYR A 6 -3.40 15.26 4.10
C TYR A 6 -4.65 14.88 3.32
N ILE A 7 -4.52 14.76 2.00
CA ILE A 7 -5.53 14.21 1.09
C ILE A 7 -4.94 12.99 0.40
N ASP A 8 -5.69 11.88 0.34
CA ASP A 8 -5.26 10.63 -0.31
C ASP A 8 -6.06 10.36 -1.59
N LEU A 9 -5.41 10.50 -2.74
CA LEU A 9 -5.99 10.27 -4.06
C LEU A 9 -5.71 8.83 -4.50
N PHE A 10 -6.73 8.17 -5.04
CA PHE A 10 -6.65 6.75 -5.41
C PHE A 10 -6.31 5.86 -4.21
N SER A 11 -6.98 6.12 -3.08
CA SER A 11 -6.59 5.58 -1.77
C SER A 11 -6.67 4.06 -1.67
N GLY A 12 -7.41 3.39 -2.56
CA GLY A 12 -7.69 1.97 -2.47
C GLY A 12 -8.37 1.64 -1.14
N CYS A 13 -7.94 0.56 -0.50
CA CYS A 13 -8.37 0.25 0.85
C CYS A 13 -7.77 1.17 1.93
N GLY A 14 -6.80 2.03 1.62
CA GLY A 14 -6.20 2.95 2.60
C GLY A 14 -4.89 2.49 3.25
N GLY A 15 -4.13 1.57 2.65
CA GLY A 15 -2.85 1.11 3.22
C GLY A 15 -1.84 2.23 3.49
N LEU A 16 -1.70 3.19 2.54
CA LEU A 16 -0.85 4.37 2.73
C LEU A 16 -1.43 5.31 3.79
N SER A 17 -2.74 5.58 3.73
CA SER A 17 -3.47 6.33 4.75
C SER A 17 -3.28 5.78 6.16
N LEU A 18 -3.25 4.45 6.33
CA LEU A 18 -2.99 3.82 7.62
C LEU A 18 -1.60 4.18 8.15
N GLY A 19 -0.58 4.09 7.30
CA GLY A 19 0.78 4.48 7.65
C GLY A 19 0.88 5.95 8.03
N LEU A 20 0.28 6.85 7.23
CA LEU A 20 0.27 8.28 7.51
C LEU A 20 -0.43 8.61 8.84
N ARG A 21 -1.59 7.99 9.12
CA ARG A 21 -2.29 8.18 10.40
C ARG A 21 -1.48 7.68 11.59
N LYS A 22 -0.77 6.55 11.47
CA LYS A 22 0.15 6.06 12.51
C LYS A 22 1.32 7.03 12.77
N ALA A 23 1.82 7.66 11.72
CA ALA A 23 2.78 8.77 11.84
C ALA A 23 2.15 10.08 12.38
N GLY A 24 0.84 10.06 12.68
CA GLY A 24 0.05 11.14 13.29
C GLY A 24 -0.35 12.27 12.33
N TRP A 25 -0.46 11.96 11.04
CA TRP A 25 -1.12 12.83 10.08
C TRP A 25 -2.65 12.79 10.24
N THR A 26 -3.31 13.90 9.93
CA THR A 26 -4.77 14.02 9.97
C THR A 26 -5.33 13.96 8.55
N SER A 27 -6.17 12.99 8.24
CA SER A 27 -6.85 12.92 6.95
C SER A 27 -7.85 14.07 6.83
N LEU A 28 -7.85 14.77 5.71
CA LEU A 28 -8.92 15.69 5.34
C LEU A 28 -10.02 14.94 4.59
N PHE A 29 -9.66 14.21 3.52
CA PHE A 29 -10.53 13.27 2.83
C PHE A 29 -9.70 12.34 1.93
N ALA A 30 -10.34 11.31 1.39
CA ALA A 30 -9.75 10.42 0.40
C ALA A 30 -10.66 10.24 -0.82
N VAL A 31 -10.07 9.82 -1.93
CA VAL A 31 -10.77 9.60 -3.20
C VAL A 31 -10.51 8.18 -3.68
N GLU A 32 -11.56 7.37 -3.74
CA GLU A 32 -11.51 6.00 -4.24
C GLU A 32 -12.74 5.71 -5.10
N ALA A 33 -12.51 5.21 -6.31
CA ALA A 33 -13.57 4.98 -7.29
C ALA A 33 -14.29 3.64 -7.10
N HIS A 34 -13.60 2.62 -6.58
CA HIS A 34 -14.17 1.29 -6.39
C HIS A 34 -14.92 1.20 -5.07
N ALA A 35 -16.23 0.93 -5.16
CA ALA A 35 -17.11 0.85 -3.99
C ALA A 35 -16.59 -0.07 -2.87
N HIS A 36 -16.13 -1.27 -3.19
CA HIS A 36 -15.61 -2.19 -2.17
C HIS A 36 -14.34 -1.68 -1.47
N ALA A 37 -13.45 -1.00 -2.20
CA ALA A 37 -12.24 -0.44 -1.63
C ALA A 37 -12.56 0.78 -0.77
N PHE A 38 -13.50 1.63 -1.21
CA PHE A 38 -13.99 2.76 -0.42
C PHE A 38 -14.70 2.31 0.85
N GLU A 39 -15.51 1.25 0.81
CA GLU A 39 -16.15 0.69 2.01
C GLU A 39 -15.11 0.19 3.02
N THR A 40 -14.04 -0.47 2.55
CA THR A 40 -12.89 -0.81 3.39
C THR A 40 -12.20 0.43 3.95
N TYR A 41 -11.95 1.44 3.13
CA TYR A 41 -11.34 2.69 3.58
C TYR A 41 -12.18 3.33 4.70
N LYS A 42 -13.49 3.47 4.47
CA LYS A 42 -14.45 4.08 5.41
C LYS A 42 -14.44 3.36 6.75
N GLU A 43 -14.53 2.03 6.74
CA GLU A 43 -14.51 1.19 7.95
C GLU A 43 -13.29 1.46 8.83
N ASN A 44 -12.11 1.63 8.22
CA ASN A 44 -10.84 1.69 8.96
C ASN A 44 -10.39 3.13 9.26
N HIS A 45 -10.80 4.10 8.45
CA HIS A 45 -10.26 5.45 8.49
C HIS A 45 -11.28 6.51 8.90
N LEU A 46 -12.59 6.26 8.76
CA LEU A 46 -13.61 7.25 9.11
C LEU A 46 -14.34 6.84 10.38
N ARG A 47 -13.99 7.46 11.50
CA ARG A 47 -14.64 7.18 12.79
C ARG A 47 -15.97 7.89 12.95
N SER A 48 -16.07 9.09 12.39
CA SER A 48 -17.24 9.96 12.50
C SER A 48 -17.40 10.78 11.22
N PRO A 49 -18.63 11.02 10.73
CA PRO A 49 -18.87 11.85 9.54
C PRO A 49 -18.27 13.27 9.63
N GLU A 50 -18.11 13.82 10.83
CA GLU A 50 -17.56 15.14 11.10
C GLU A 50 -16.05 15.24 10.81
N GLU A 51 -15.36 14.10 10.67
CA GLU A 51 -13.97 14.06 10.19
C GLU A 51 -13.87 14.30 8.67
N TRP A 52 -15.00 14.28 7.95
CA TRP A 52 -15.10 14.46 6.50
C TRP A 52 -15.67 15.85 6.15
N PRO A 53 -15.23 16.51 5.07
CA PRO A 53 -15.75 17.82 4.71
C PRO A 53 -17.24 17.73 4.33
N ALA A 54 -18.07 18.59 4.94
CA ALA A 54 -19.52 18.59 4.72
C ALA A 54 -19.94 18.82 3.26
N TRP A 55 -19.08 19.45 2.44
CA TRP A 55 -19.33 19.70 1.03
C TRP A 55 -19.05 18.48 0.13
N LEU A 56 -18.37 17.45 0.64
CA LEU A 56 -17.97 16.27 -0.11
C LEU A 56 -18.79 15.05 0.34
N PRO A 57 -19.54 14.37 -0.56
CA PRO A 57 -20.22 13.14 -0.20
C PRO A 57 -19.26 12.06 0.31
N ILE A 58 -19.65 11.34 1.37
CA ILE A 58 -18.94 10.13 1.84
C ILE A 58 -19.37 8.96 0.95
N ALA A 59 -18.81 8.92 -0.26
CA ALA A 59 -19.15 7.92 -1.26
C ALA A 59 -17.96 7.62 -2.18
N PRO A 60 -17.98 6.47 -2.88
CA PRO A 60 -17.01 6.20 -3.93
C PRO A 60 -17.05 7.29 -4.99
N SER A 61 -15.90 7.83 -5.37
CA SER A 61 -15.82 8.93 -6.32
C SER A 61 -14.57 8.84 -7.20
N ARG A 62 -14.73 9.31 -8.43
CA ARG A 62 -13.62 9.46 -9.38
C ARG A 62 -13.00 10.84 -9.20
N ILE A 63 -11.69 10.96 -9.41
CA ILE A 63 -10.98 12.24 -9.27
C ILE A 63 -11.51 13.28 -10.27
N GLU A 64 -11.93 12.84 -11.46
CA GLU A 64 -12.52 13.69 -12.50
C GLU A 64 -13.79 14.37 -12.00
N ASN A 65 -14.69 13.61 -11.37
CA ASN A 65 -15.94 14.11 -10.80
C ASN A 65 -15.65 15.06 -9.63
N LEU A 66 -14.70 14.70 -8.77
CA LEU A 66 -14.28 15.58 -7.68
C LEU A 66 -13.80 16.95 -8.20
N ILE A 67 -12.98 16.95 -9.25
CA ILE A 67 -12.45 18.18 -9.86
C ILE A 67 -13.56 18.98 -10.55
N SER A 68 -14.49 18.32 -11.27
CA SER A 68 -15.57 19.02 -11.97
C SER A 68 -16.60 19.61 -11.01
N ASP A 69 -17.04 18.82 -10.03
CA ASP A 69 -18.23 19.11 -9.24
C ASP A 69 -17.89 19.99 -8.02
N HIS A 70 -16.65 19.94 -7.54
CA HIS A 70 -16.20 20.64 -6.32
C HIS A 70 -15.00 21.57 -6.56
N ARG A 71 -14.88 22.11 -7.77
CA ARG A 71 -13.72 22.93 -8.17
C ARG A 71 -13.50 24.15 -7.27
N ARG A 72 -14.58 24.79 -6.80
CA ARG A 72 -14.52 26.00 -5.96
C ARG A 72 -13.97 25.65 -4.58
N GLU A 73 -14.48 24.59 -3.98
CA GLU A 73 -14.09 24.07 -2.68
C GLU A 73 -12.62 23.63 -2.69
N LEU A 74 -12.20 22.91 -3.73
CA LEU A 74 -10.80 22.51 -3.91
C LEU A 74 -9.85 23.70 -4.01
N ARG A 75 -10.21 24.76 -4.76
CA ARG A 75 -9.43 26.01 -4.79
C ARG A 75 -9.41 26.72 -3.44
N GLY A 76 -10.47 26.58 -2.65
CA GLY A 76 -10.52 27.07 -1.27
C GLY A 76 -9.49 26.41 -0.36
N LEU A 77 -8.97 25.24 -0.74
CA LEU A 77 -7.91 24.54 -0.01
C LEU A 77 -6.49 24.96 -0.44
N ALA A 78 -6.36 25.80 -1.47
CA ALA A 78 -5.06 26.19 -2.05
C ALA A 78 -4.07 26.65 -0.97
N GLY A 79 -2.92 25.97 -0.88
CA GLY A 79 -1.85 26.31 0.06
C GLY A 79 -2.12 25.95 1.52
N SER A 80 -3.30 25.41 1.87
CA SER A 80 -3.67 25.03 3.24
C SER A 80 -3.43 23.56 3.57
N VAL A 81 -3.19 22.72 2.55
CA VAL A 81 -2.99 21.27 2.70
C VAL A 81 -1.51 20.95 2.80
N SER A 82 -1.10 20.32 3.90
CA SER A 82 0.31 19.97 4.12
C SER A 82 0.80 18.86 3.18
N LEU A 83 -0.05 17.88 2.85
CA LEU A 83 0.33 16.76 1.99
C LEU A 83 -0.81 16.34 1.06
N VAL A 84 -0.51 16.20 -0.23
CA VAL A 84 -1.33 15.36 -1.12
C VAL A 84 -0.56 14.10 -1.42
N THR A 85 -1.20 12.95 -1.22
CA THR A 85 -0.64 11.66 -1.56
C THR A 85 -1.50 10.95 -2.61
N GLY A 86 -0.91 10.02 -3.37
CA GLY A 86 -1.70 9.13 -4.22
C GLY A 86 -0.90 8.25 -5.17
N GLY A 87 -1.54 7.16 -5.60
CA GLY A 87 -0.97 6.19 -6.55
C GLY A 87 -1.79 6.11 -7.82
N PRO A 88 -1.66 7.05 -8.78
CA PRO A 88 -2.45 7.02 -10.01
C PRO A 88 -2.24 5.69 -10.75
N PRO A 89 -3.32 4.98 -11.13
CA PRO A 89 -3.22 3.63 -11.64
C PRO A 89 -2.47 3.57 -12.98
N CYS A 90 -1.44 2.72 -13.03
CA CYS A 90 -0.55 2.56 -14.18
C CYS A 90 -0.79 1.23 -14.94
N GLN A 91 -1.92 0.54 -14.68
CA GLN A 91 -2.18 -0.86 -15.05
C GLN A 91 -2.31 -1.16 -16.56
N GLY A 92 -2.02 -0.21 -17.46
CA GLY A 92 -2.10 -0.46 -18.90
C GLY A 92 -0.98 -1.29 -19.47
N PHE A 93 0.19 -1.30 -18.84
CA PHE A 93 1.41 -1.73 -19.53
C PHE A 93 2.35 -2.52 -18.62
N SER A 94 1.83 -3.53 -17.93
CA SER A 94 2.69 -4.65 -17.51
C SER A 94 3.30 -5.28 -18.76
N THR A 95 4.46 -5.94 -18.63
CA THR A 95 5.11 -6.69 -19.71
C THR A 95 4.21 -7.73 -20.42
N ALA A 96 3.01 -7.99 -19.89
CA ALA A 96 1.98 -8.87 -20.44
C ALA A 96 0.82 -8.14 -21.16
N GLY A 97 0.73 -6.80 -21.13
CA GLY A 97 -0.34 -6.00 -21.74
C GLY A 97 0.07 -5.38 -23.08
N ARG A 98 -0.79 -5.47 -24.10
CA ARG A 98 -0.57 -4.82 -25.41
C ARG A 98 -0.53 -3.30 -25.23
N ARG A 99 0.61 -2.69 -25.61
CA ARG A 99 0.82 -1.23 -25.70
C ARG A 99 -0.28 -0.58 -26.56
N ARG A 100 -1.07 0.33 -25.98
CA ARG A 100 -2.09 1.14 -26.67
C ARG A 100 -1.82 2.59 -26.32
N ALA A 101 -1.50 3.40 -27.32
CA ALA A 101 -1.12 4.80 -27.14
C ALA A 101 -2.26 5.70 -26.62
N ASN A 102 -3.52 5.32 -26.85
CA ASN A 102 -4.72 6.07 -26.43
C ASN A 102 -5.35 5.51 -25.14
N ASP A 103 -4.55 5.19 -24.12
CA ASP A 103 -5.06 4.62 -22.87
C ASP A 103 -5.74 5.69 -22.00
N PRO A 104 -7.01 5.51 -21.58
CA PRO A 104 -7.71 6.39 -20.64
C PRO A 104 -6.95 6.62 -19.32
N ARG A 105 -5.95 5.79 -18.99
CA ARG A 105 -5.14 5.91 -17.76
C ARG A 105 -3.99 6.91 -17.85
N ASN A 106 -3.56 7.34 -19.05
CA ASN A 106 -2.70 8.53 -19.20
C ASN A 106 -3.39 9.77 -18.59
N ALA A 107 -4.73 9.80 -18.67
CA ALA A 107 -5.53 10.86 -18.07
C ALA A 107 -5.46 10.85 -16.54
N MET A 108 -5.26 9.71 -15.86
CA MET A 108 -5.25 9.67 -14.39
C MET A 108 -4.07 10.44 -13.79
N VAL A 109 -2.89 10.33 -14.41
CA VAL A 109 -1.72 11.14 -14.02
C VAL A 109 -2.00 12.62 -14.27
N ARG A 110 -2.67 12.98 -15.37
CA ARG A 110 -3.06 14.37 -15.64
C ARG A 110 -4.06 14.90 -14.62
N HIS A 111 -5.10 14.15 -14.28
CA HIS A 111 -6.07 14.55 -13.26
C HIS A 111 -5.43 14.68 -11.88
N TYR A 112 -4.45 13.83 -11.55
CA TYR A 112 -3.65 14.02 -10.34
C TYR A 112 -2.91 15.37 -10.37
N LEU A 113 -2.23 15.70 -11.48
CA LEU A 113 -1.55 17.00 -11.63
C LEU A 113 -2.54 18.19 -11.62
N ASP A 114 -3.71 18.05 -12.24
CA ASP A 114 -4.75 19.08 -12.24
C ASP A 114 -5.32 19.30 -10.83
N PHE A 115 -5.45 18.25 -10.03
CA PHE A 115 -5.78 18.36 -8.61
C PHE A 115 -4.70 19.15 -7.85
N LEU A 116 -3.42 18.84 -8.07
CA LEU A 116 -2.30 19.55 -7.44
C LEU A 116 -2.28 21.04 -7.81
N LYS A 117 -2.67 21.41 -9.04
CA LYS A 117 -2.82 22.81 -9.47
C LYS A 117 -3.94 23.55 -8.73
N LEU A 118 -4.97 22.85 -8.25
CA LEU A 118 -6.08 23.46 -7.51
C LEU A 118 -5.79 23.60 -6.02
N VAL A 119 -5.22 22.55 -5.42
CA VAL A 119 -5.02 22.46 -3.96
C VAL A 119 -3.67 22.99 -3.52
N GLU A 120 -2.70 23.04 -4.43
CA GLU A 120 -1.40 23.65 -4.19
C GLU A 120 -0.70 23.20 -2.88
N PRO A 121 -0.60 21.89 -2.62
CA PRO A 121 -0.16 21.40 -1.33
C PRO A 121 1.31 21.69 -1.05
N GLU A 122 1.68 21.71 0.22
CA GLU A 122 3.05 21.97 0.64
C GLU A 122 4.01 20.84 0.24
N LEU A 123 3.56 19.60 0.40
CA LEU A 123 4.24 18.38 0.02
C LEU A 123 3.37 17.52 -0.91
N VAL A 124 4.04 16.78 -1.79
CA VAL A 124 3.44 15.77 -2.64
C VAL A 124 4.15 14.44 -2.39
N LEU A 125 3.38 13.37 -2.20
CA LEU A 125 3.87 12.00 -2.16
C LEU A 125 3.15 11.20 -3.27
N LEU A 126 3.89 10.81 -4.30
CA LEU A 126 3.35 9.92 -5.33
C LEU A 126 3.99 8.56 -5.19
N GLU A 127 3.16 7.52 -5.16
CA GLU A 127 3.60 6.13 -5.22
C GLU A 127 3.28 5.53 -6.60
N ASN A 128 4.18 4.67 -7.10
CA ASN A 128 3.89 3.85 -8.26
C ASN A 128 4.72 2.57 -8.34
N VAL A 129 4.42 1.74 -9.34
CA VAL A 129 5.17 0.51 -9.63
C VAL A 129 6.55 0.83 -10.22
N ARG A 130 7.53 -0.08 -10.07
CA ARG A 130 8.87 0.06 -10.68
C ARG A 130 8.84 0.37 -12.18
N GLY A 131 7.90 -0.21 -12.91
CA GLY A 131 7.73 0.00 -14.35
C GLY A 131 7.49 1.47 -14.75
N PHE A 132 7.04 2.32 -13.83
CA PHE A 132 6.85 3.76 -14.04
C PHE A 132 8.15 4.48 -14.45
N THR A 133 9.31 3.95 -14.05
CA THR A 133 10.64 4.48 -14.38
C THR A 133 11.09 4.19 -15.81
N THR A 134 10.53 3.16 -16.44
CA THR A 134 10.95 2.68 -17.77
C THR A 134 9.85 2.83 -18.82
N MET A 135 8.60 3.03 -18.39
CA MET A 135 7.45 3.13 -19.28
C MET A 135 7.50 4.44 -20.05
N THR A 136 7.52 4.36 -21.38
CA THR A 136 7.59 5.53 -22.28
C THR A 136 6.30 6.34 -22.20
N HIS A 137 6.43 7.66 -22.02
CA HIS A 137 5.34 8.63 -22.13
C HIS A 137 5.13 9.05 -23.59
N GLU A 138 3.92 9.46 -23.96
CA GLU A 138 3.57 9.83 -25.35
C GLU A 138 4.38 11.02 -25.89
N THR A 139 4.85 11.90 -25.01
CA THR A 139 5.71 13.05 -25.36
C THR A 139 7.21 12.71 -25.38
N GLY A 140 7.58 11.43 -25.26
CA GLY A 140 8.96 10.98 -25.09
C GLY A 140 9.42 10.91 -23.64
N GLY A 141 10.52 10.20 -23.39
CA GLY A 141 11.00 9.90 -22.03
C GLY A 141 10.09 8.92 -21.28
N SER A 142 10.35 8.74 -19.98
CA SER A 142 9.54 7.91 -19.09
C SER A 142 8.44 8.71 -18.38
N TYR A 143 7.42 8.03 -17.88
CA TYR A 143 6.41 8.65 -16.99
C TYR A 143 7.02 9.30 -15.75
N ALA A 144 8.07 8.69 -15.18
CA ALA A 144 8.84 9.28 -14.09
C ALA A 144 9.44 10.66 -14.47
N GLN A 145 9.98 10.78 -15.69
CA GLN A 145 10.53 12.04 -16.19
C GLN A 145 9.43 13.07 -16.47
N PHE A 146 8.31 12.64 -17.06
CA PHE A 146 7.16 13.51 -17.30
C PHE A 146 6.61 14.11 -16.00
N VAL A 147 6.30 13.28 -15.00
CA VAL A 147 5.76 13.77 -13.71
C VAL A 147 6.74 14.68 -13.00
N ARG A 148 8.04 14.39 -13.07
CA ARG A 148 9.08 15.27 -12.52
C ARG A 148 9.02 16.66 -13.15
N ALA A 149 9.02 16.74 -14.49
CA ALA A 149 9.00 18.00 -15.21
C ALA A 149 7.74 18.81 -14.92
N GLU A 150 6.57 18.15 -14.82
CA GLU A 150 5.31 18.80 -14.46
C GLU A 150 5.31 19.33 -13.02
N LEU A 151 5.86 18.58 -12.06
CA LEU A 151 5.97 19.07 -10.68
C LEU A 151 6.97 20.24 -10.57
N GLU A 152 8.10 20.17 -11.28
CA GLU A 152 9.09 21.26 -11.34
C GLU A 152 8.50 22.52 -11.97
N SER A 153 7.69 22.39 -13.03
CA SER A 153 6.99 23.54 -13.65
C SER A 153 5.94 24.17 -12.74
N LEU A 154 5.36 23.39 -11.81
CA LEU A 154 4.48 23.87 -10.73
C LEU A 154 5.25 24.47 -9.53
N GLY A 155 6.57 24.59 -9.62
CA GLY A 155 7.41 25.22 -8.59
C GLY A 155 7.78 24.29 -7.43
N TYR A 156 7.70 22.96 -7.63
CA TYR A 156 8.19 21.99 -6.65
C TYR A 156 9.64 21.61 -6.91
N ARG A 157 10.39 21.40 -5.84
CA ARG A 157 11.60 20.59 -5.88
C ARG A 157 11.22 19.13 -5.78
N VAL A 158 11.80 18.28 -6.61
CA VAL A 158 11.40 16.87 -6.75
C VAL A 158 12.55 15.92 -6.45
N TRP A 159 12.26 14.89 -5.66
CA TRP A 159 13.14 13.74 -5.41
C TRP A 159 12.38 12.47 -5.77
N SER A 160 13.09 11.43 -6.19
CA SER A 160 12.48 10.13 -6.40
C SER A 160 13.44 8.97 -6.18
N GLU A 161 12.88 7.85 -5.72
CA GLU A 161 13.66 6.64 -5.42
C GLU A 161 12.82 5.36 -5.55
N LEU A 162 13.50 4.24 -5.80
CA LEU A 162 12.93 2.90 -5.68
C LEU A 162 13.21 2.37 -4.27
N LEU A 163 12.15 2.20 -3.46
CA LEU A 163 12.26 1.64 -2.12
C LEU A 163 11.84 0.18 -2.11
N MET A 164 12.58 -0.64 -1.37
CA MET A 164 12.21 -2.03 -1.10
C MET A 164 11.46 -2.12 0.23
N ALA A 165 10.22 -2.60 0.22
CA ALA A 165 9.40 -2.67 1.43
C ALA A 165 10.03 -3.51 2.56
N SER A 166 10.79 -4.56 2.22
CA SER A 166 11.45 -5.43 3.19
C SER A 166 12.53 -4.75 4.02
N GLU A 167 13.09 -3.63 3.54
CA GLU A 167 13.98 -2.81 4.34
C GLU A 167 13.26 -2.16 5.53
N TRP A 168 11.93 -2.05 5.50
CA TRP A 168 11.11 -1.35 6.50
C TRP A 168 10.30 -2.32 7.37
N GLY A 169 10.76 -3.57 7.48
CA GLY A 169 10.15 -4.59 8.33
C GLY A 169 8.89 -5.23 7.74
N VAL A 170 8.55 -4.92 6.49
CA VAL A 170 7.49 -5.62 5.74
C VAL A 170 8.04 -6.98 5.29
N PRO A 171 7.37 -8.11 5.56
CA PRO A 171 7.87 -9.45 5.22
C PRO A 171 7.66 -9.79 3.73
N GLN A 172 8.00 -8.85 2.84
CA GLN A 172 7.73 -8.91 1.41
C GLN A 172 8.77 -8.10 0.62
N ARG A 173 9.39 -8.73 -0.39
CA ARG A 173 10.22 -8.04 -1.38
C ARG A 173 9.33 -7.37 -2.43
N ARG A 174 9.00 -6.09 -2.17
CA ARG A 174 8.13 -5.25 -2.99
C ARG A 174 8.82 -3.93 -3.34
N PRO A 175 9.45 -3.83 -4.53
CA PRO A 175 10.00 -2.55 -4.98
C PRO A 175 8.87 -1.61 -5.43
N ARG A 176 8.89 -0.39 -4.92
CA ARG A 176 7.98 0.70 -5.31
C ARG A 176 8.73 1.98 -5.58
N TYR A 177 8.29 2.69 -6.61
CA TYR A 177 8.81 3.98 -7.00
C TYR A 177 8.06 5.06 -6.23
N PHE A 178 8.79 5.89 -5.50
CA PHE A 178 8.23 7.01 -4.77
C PHE A 178 8.78 8.32 -5.32
N VAL A 179 7.90 9.31 -5.39
CA VAL A 179 8.25 10.71 -5.66
C VAL A 179 7.86 11.52 -4.45
N ILE A 180 8.79 12.31 -3.94
CA ILE A 180 8.52 13.34 -2.94
C ILE A 180 8.75 14.68 -3.62
N ALA A 181 7.79 15.59 -3.50
CA ALA A 181 7.95 16.96 -3.99
C ALA A 181 7.61 17.96 -2.89
N ALA A 182 8.33 19.08 -2.84
CA ALA A 182 8.10 20.15 -1.86
C ALA A 182 8.08 21.52 -2.53
N ARG A 183 7.12 22.36 -2.15
CA ARG A 183 6.95 23.70 -2.72
C ARG A 183 7.82 24.75 -2.02
N GLY A 184 8.42 25.66 -2.78
CA GLY A 184 9.17 26.81 -2.26
C GLY A 184 10.51 26.42 -1.60
N PRO A 185 11.03 27.20 -0.62
CA PRO A 185 12.32 26.90 0.03
C PRO A 185 12.27 25.70 0.98
N ARG A 186 11.13 24.99 1.07
CA ARG A 186 10.98 23.80 1.90
C ARG A 186 11.96 22.73 1.42
N LEU A 187 12.61 22.07 2.37
CA LEU A 187 13.63 21.04 2.12
C LEU A 187 14.87 21.53 1.33
N ARG A 188 15.14 22.84 1.28
CA ARG A 188 16.40 23.33 0.69
C ARG A 188 17.58 22.71 1.45
N GLY A 189 18.49 22.06 0.73
CA GLY A 189 19.63 21.35 1.30
C GLY A 189 19.31 20.02 2.01
N ILE A 190 18.06 19.56 2.02
CA ILE A 190 17.65 18.28 2.62
C ILE A 190 17.28 17.29 1.51
N ASP A 191 17.82 16.08 1.58
CA ASP A 191 17.35 14.94 0.79
C ASP A 191 16.42 14.08 1.67
N PRO A 192 15.11 14.00 1.34
CA PRO A 192 14.14 13.26 2.14
C PRO A 192 14.42 11.76 2.16
N PHE A 193 14.93 11.16 1.07
CA PHE A 193 15.22 9.73 1.03
C PHE A 193 16.49 9.38 1.78
N LEU A 194 17.51 10.25 1.79
CA LEU A 194 18.65 10.07 2.69
C LEU A 194 18.21 10.12 4.15
N ARG A 195 17.37 11.09 4.52
CA ARG A 195 16.84 11.21 5.88
C ARG A 195 15.99 9.99 6.27
N LEU A 196 15.18 9.49 5.33
CA LEU A 196 14.45 8.25 5.50
C LEU A 196 15.43 7.12 5.82
N ARG A 197 16.43 6.84 4.97
CA ARG A 197 17.42 5.77 5.20
C ARG A 197 18.14 5.88 6.55
N VAL A 198 18.49 7.08 7.00
CA VAL A 198 19.11 7.31 8.32
C VAL A 198 18.15 6.95 9.46
N ALA A 199 16.86 7.24 9.32
CA ALA A 199 15.83 6.92 10.32
C ALA A 199 15.45 5.42 10.34
N ARG A 200 15.84 4.63 9.34
CA ARG A 200 15.46 3.20 9.18
C ARG A 200 15.73 2.38 10.43
N ARG A 201 16.94 2.48 10.98
CA ARG A 201 17.35 1.68 12.14
C ARG A 201 16.44 1.96 13.34
N THR A 202 16.30 3.23 13.71
CA THR A 202 15.42 3.65 14.80
C THR A 202 13.95 3.27 14.55
N PHE A 203 13.47 3.36 13.30
CA PHE A 203 12.11 2.94 12.95
C PHE A 203 11.87 1.46 13.28
N LEU A 204 12.82 0.59 12.93
CA LEU A 204 12.73 -0.86 13.19
C LEU A 204 12.87 -1.17 14.69
N GLU A 205 13.85 -0.57 15.37
CA GLU A 205 14.11 -0.77 16.81
C GLU A 205 12.89 -0.40 17.66
N THR A 206 12.27 0.76 17.39
CA THR A 206 11.08 1.23 18.11
C THR A 206 9.84 0.35 17.91
N ARG A 207 9.85 -0.52 16.89
CA ARG A 207 8.79 -1.48 16.57
C ARG A 207 9.17 -2.91 16.93
N GLY A 208 10.33 -3.12 17.56
CA GLY A 208 10.83 -4.44 17.93
C GLY A 208 11.17 -5.33 16.72
N LEU A 209 11.40 -4.74 15.55
CA LEU A 209 11.69 -5.47 14.32
C LEU A 209 13.20 -5.64 14.11
N PRO A 210 13.65 -6.70 13.41
CA PRO A 210 15.07 -6.92 13.14
C PRO A 210 15.67 -5.79 12.30
N VAL A 211 16.89 -5.38 12.63
CA VAL A 211 17.61 -4.27 11.96
C VAL A 211 18.62 -4.75 10.92
N ASP A 212 19.14 -5.96 11.12
CA ASP A 212 20.24 -6.62 10.42
C ASP A 212 19.79 -7.73 9.46
N ARG A 213 18.51 -8.12 9.52
CA ARG A 213 17.87 -9.06 8.60
C ARG A 213 16.43 -8.65 8.26
N GLU A 214 15.90 -9.25 7.21
CA GLU A 214 14.50 -9.08 6.80
C GLU A 214 13.57 -9.97 7.66
N VAL A 215 12.31 -9.55 7.85
CA VAL A 215 11.26 -10.37 8.49
C VAL A 215 10.82 -11.46 7.51
N THR A 216 10.74 -12.71 7.98
CA THR A 216 10.42 -13.85 7.13
C THR A 216 8.91 -14.07 6.94
N THR A 217 8.54 -14.89 5.95
CA THR A 217 7.15 -15.31 5.72
C THR A 217 6.60 -16.05 6.95
N GLU A 218 7.37 -16.98 7.53
CA GLU A 218 6.95 -17.73 8.72
C GLU A 218 6.77 -16.80 9.94
N GLU A 219 7.66 -15.83 10.12
CA GLU A 219 7.50 -14.84 11.19
C GLU A 219 6.22 -14.03 11.04
N ALA A 220 5.71 -13.86 9.82
CA ALA A 220 4.51 -13.09 9.54
C ALA A 220 3.21 -13.88 9.69
N ILE A 221 3.19 -15.13 9.21
CA ILE A 221 1.95 -15.92 9.05
C ILE A 221 2.00 -17.31 9.67
N GLY A 222 3.10 -17.71 10.31
CA GLY A 222 3.25 -19.06 10.87
C GLY A 222 2.24 -19.43 11.96
N ASP A 223 1.77 -18.44 12.71
CA ASP A 223 0.67 -18.57 13.65
C ASP A 223 -0.72 -18.66 12.99
N LEU A 224 -0.84 -18.60 11.67
CA LEU A 224 -2.10 -18.78 10.91
C LEU A 224 -2.18 -20.13 10.19
N VAL A 225 -1.11 -20.92 10.20
CA VAL A 225 -1.08 -22.31 9.72
C VAL A 225 -2.24 -23.11 10.33
N THR A 226 -2.88 -23.94 9.52
CA THR A 226 -4.10 -24.68 9.89
C THR A 226 -3.78 -26.03 10.54
N ALA A 227 -2.60 -26.60 10.28
CA ALA A 227 -2.12 -27.82 10.90
C ALA A 227 -2.24 -27.74 12.45
N GLY A 228 -2.91 -28.74 13.04
CA GLY A 228 -3.13 -28.82 14.49
C GLY A 228 -4.22 -27.91 15.05
N LYS A 229 -4.93 -27.13 14.22
CA LYS A 229 -6.02 -26.25 14.66
C LYS A 229 -7.39 -26.79 14.28
N ARG A 230 -8.38 -26.46 15.11
CA ARG A 230 -9.79 -26.71 14.79
C ARG A 230 -10.24 -25.78 13.66
N LEU A 231 -10.92 -26.34 12.66
CA LEU A 231 -11.59 -25.56 11.62
C LEU A 231 -13.06 -25.35 11.97
N VAL A 232 -13.57 -24.16 11.69
CA VAL A 232 -14.97 -23.77 11.89
C VAL A 232 -15.55 -23.22 10.59
N ALA A 233 -16.89 -23.18 10.50
CA ALA A 233 -17.56 -22.52 9.39
C ALA A 233 -17.14 -21.04 9.30
N CYS A 234 -16.98 -20.54 8.08
CA CYS A 234 -16.64 -19.16 7.81
C CYS A 234 -17.80 -18.46 7.12
N ASP A 235 -18.47 -17.56 7.84
CA ASP A 235 -19.56 -16.74 7.31
C ASP A 235 -19.06 -15.40 6.72
N ASP A 236 -17.75 -15.13 6.84
CA ASP A 236 -17.13 -13.92 6.31
C ASP A 236 -17.26 -13.84 4.78
N GLY A 237 -17.92 -12.79 4.31
CA GLY A 237 -18.19 -12.53 2.90
C GLY A 237 -19.54 -13.06 2.39
N GLY A 238 -20.42 -13.56 3.27
CA GLY A 238 -21.81 -13.85 2.95
C GLY A 238 -22.04 -15.05 2.01
N VAL A 239 -21.03 -15.90 1.83
CA VAL A 239 -21.12 -17.11 1.00
C VAL A 239 -20.77 -18.32 1.87
N GLY A 240 -21.72 -19.25 2.01
CA GLY A 240 -21.54 -20.47 2.81
C GLY A 240 -20.62 -21.52 2.17
N GLY A 241 -20.30 -22.56 2.95
CA GLY A 241 -19.49 -23.69 2.50
C GLY A 241 -17.98 -23.42 2.45
N PHE A 242 -17.52 -22.40 3.19
CA PHE A 242 -16.11 -22.14 3.45
C PHE A 242 -15.79 -22.39 4.92
N GLN A 243 -14.51 -22.64 5.20
CA GLN A 243 -13.99 -22.83 6.55
C GLN A 243 -12.93 -21.77 6.87
N GLN A 244 -12.67 -21.57 8.16
CA GLN A 244 -11.55 -20.80 8.68
C GLN A 244 -11.00 -21.49 9.93
N ILE A 245 -9.82 -21.08 10.37
CA ILE A 245 -9.30 -21.52 11.67
C ILE A 245 -10.21 -20.97 12.79
N ALA A 246 -10.45 -21.77 13.82
CA ALA A 246 -10.88 -21.24 15.12
C ALA A 246 -9.70 -20.42 15.66
N TYR A 247 -9.72 -19.11 15.41
CA TYR A 247 -8.58 -18.27 15.68
C TYR A 247 -8.33 -18.14 17.19
N GLU A 248 -7.11 -18.49 17.57
CA GLU A 248 -6.58 -18.29 18.91
C GLU A 248 -5.22 -17.59 18.76
N PRO A 249 -4.99 -16.47 19.46
CA PRO A 249 -3.68 -15.82 19.45
C PRO A 249 -2.57 -16.79 19.86
N SER A 250 -1.44 -16.74 19.15
CA SER A 250 -0.28 -17.55 19.53
C SER A 250 0.18 -17.17 20.93
N ALA A 251 0.42 -18.16 21.79
CA ALA A 251 0.99 -17.95 23.13
C ALA A 251 2.46 -17.46 23.07
N ARG A 252 3.13 -17.61 21.92
CA ARG A 252 4.51 -17.17 21.68
C ARG A 252 4.57 -16.48 20.31
N PRO A 253 4.01 -15.27 20.18
CA PRO A 253 4.05 -14.56 18.92
C PRO A 253 5.49 -14.14 18.60
N THR A 254 5.84 -14.11 17.31
CA THR A 254 7.04 -13.38 16.87
C THR A 254 6.87 -11.88 17.14
N ALA A 255 7.95 -11.11 17.14
CA ALA A 255 7.86 -9.65 17.29
C ALA A 255 6.95 -9.02 16.23
N TYR A 256 6.99 -9.52 15.00
CA TYR A 256 6.12 -9.08 13.92
C TYR A 256 4.63 -9.42 14.18
N GLN A 257 4.33 -10.64 14.60
CA GLN A 257 2.95 -11.04 14.94
C GLN A 257 2.40 -10.22 16.10
N ALA A 258 3.23 -9.95 17.13
CA ALA A 258 2.86 -9.10 18.25
C ALA A 258 2.55 -7.68 17.76
N LEU A 259 3.37 -7.12 16.86
CA LEU A 259 3.14 -5.80 16.27
C LEU A 259 1.84 -5.74 15.46
N MET A 260 1.54 -6.75 14.65
CA MET A 260 0.30 -6.80 13.87
C MET A 260 -0.95 -6.93 14.76
N ARG A 261 -0.79 -7.49 15.98
CA ARG A 261 -1.87 -7.74 16.94
C ARG A 261 -2.02 -6.71 18.05
N ALA A 262 -1.12 -5.74 18.15
CA ALA A 262 -0.93 -4.92 19.35
C ALA A 262 -2.21 -4.25 19.92
N THR A 263 -3.24 -4.04 19.10
CA THR A 263 -4.53 -3.44 19.49
C THR A 263 -5.74 -4.31 19.15
N ALA A 264 -5.55 -5.61 18.92
CA ALA A 264 -6.62 -6.51 18.48
C ALA A 264 -7.31 -7.18 19.68
N ASP A 265 -8.61 -6.92 19.84
CA ASP A 265 -9.44 -7.50 20.90
C ASP A 265 -10.16 -8.79 20.48
N GLY A 266 -10.01 -9.20 19.21
CA GLY A 266 -10.72 -10.34 18.62
C GLY A 266 -10.04 -10.93 17.39
N PRO A 267 -10.65 -11.95 16.78
CA PRO A 267 -10.11 -12.57 15.58
C PRO A 267 -10.13 -11.58 14.40
N PRO A 268 -9.07 -11.52 13.60
CA PRO A 268 -9.07 -10.70 12.39
C PRO A 268 -10.06 -11.26 11.36
N ASN A 269 -10.67 -10.39 10.56
CA ASN A 269 -11.38 -10.84 9.36
C ASN A 269 -10.40 -11.33 8.26
N GLY A 270 -10.91 -11.97 7.21
CA GLY A 270 -10.06 -12.40 6.09
C GLY A 270 -9.43 -13.78 6.24
N LEU A 271 -9.81 -14.57 7.26
CA LEU A 271 -9.27 -15.89 7.56
C LEU A 271 -9.84 -17.04 6.72
N ARG A 272 -10.78 -16.74 5.80
CA ARG A 272 -11.44 -17.74 4.96
C ARG A 272 -10.43 -18.55 4.14
N LEU A 273 -10.43 -19.86 4.35
CA LEU A 273 -9.60 -20.79 3.62
C LEU A 273 -10.09 -20.95 2.17
N PRO A 274 -9.18 -21.05 1.19
CA PRO A 274 -9.55 -21.35 -0.18
C PRO A 274 -10.02 -22.81 -0.31
N ARG A 275 -11.04 -23.02 -1.16
CA ARG A 275 -11.60 -24.35 -1.43
C ARG A 275 -11.09 -24.88 -2.77
N HIS A 276 -9.91 -25.50 -2.74
CA HIS A 276 -9.28 -26.10 -3.93
C HIS A 276 -9.91 -27.46 -4.26
N SER A 277 -9.95 -27.81 -5.55
CA SER A 277 -10.26 -29.18 -5.98
C SER A 277 -9.17 -30.15 -5.53
N GLU A 278 -9.49 -31.43 -5.40
CA GLU A 278 -8.52 -32.49 -5.08
C GLU A 278 -7.33 -32.48 -6.05
N SER A 279 -7.60 -32.33 -7.35
CA SER A 279 -6.57 -32.21 -8.38
C SER A 279 -5.64 -31.01 -8.19
N THR A 280 -6.20 -29.88 -7.72
CA THR A 280 -5.41 -28.67 -7.44
C THR A 280 -4.56 -28.86 -6.18
N GLN A 281 -5.12 -29.48 -5.13
CA GLN A 281 -4.39 -29.78 -3.91
C GLN A 281 -3.24 -30.76 -4.17
N ALA A 282 -3.47 -31.84 -4.92
CA ALA A 282 -2.45 -32.80 -5.31
C ALA A 282 -1.31 -32.13 -6.09
N ARG A 283 -1.64 -31.24 -7.03
CA ARG A 283 -0.62 -30.45 -7.75
C ARG A 283 0.17 -29.53 -6.82
N PHE A 284 -0.49 -28.86 -5.87
CA PHE A 284 0.20 -28.02 -4.89
C PHE A 284 1.12 -28.81 -3.96
N GLN A 285 0.72 -30.03 -3.56
CA GLN A 285 1.61 -30.94 -2.83
C GLN A 285 2.85 -31.29 -3.66
N THR A 286 2.69 -31.60 -4.95
CA THR A 286 3.83 -31.84 -5.85
C THR A 286 4.74 -30.62 -5.98
N VAL A 287 4.17 -29.41 -6.06
CA VAL A 287 4.97 -28.17 -6.05
C VAL A 287 5.79 -28.07 -4.78
N LEU A 288 5.17 -28.21 -3.61
CA LEU A 288 5.85 -28.12 -2.32
C LEU A 288 6.96 -29.17 -2.15
N ALA A 289 6.76 -30.36 -2.70
CA ALA A 289 7.72 -31.45 -2.61
C ALA A 289 8.88 -31.35 -3.61
N THR A 290 8.67 -30.75 -4.79
CA THR A 290 9.62 -30.85 -5.91
C THR A 290 10.19 -29.54 -6.41
N CYS A 291 9.53 -28.40 -6.15
CA CYS A 291 9.96 -27.10 -6.65
C CYS A 291 10.70 -26.31 -5.58
N LYS A 292 11.63 -25.45 -6.00
CA LYS A 292 12.41 -24.63 -5.08
C LYS A 292 11.54 -23.49 -4.50
N PRO A 293 11.42 -23.37 -3.16
CA PRO A 293 10.65 -22.30 -2.54
C PRO A 293 11.34 -20.92 -2.69
N GLY A 294 10.57 -19.85 -2.54
CA GLY A 294 11.02 -18.46 -2.54
C GLY A 294 11.27 -17.86 -3.92
N ARG A 295 11.05 -18.60 -5.01
CA ARG A 295 11.20 -18.10 -6.39
C ARG A 295 10.05 -18.58 -7.29
N PRO A 296 9.74 -17.84 -8.38
CA PRO A 296 8.76 -18.31 -9.35
C PRO A 296 9.16 -19.64 -9.97
N LEU A 297 8.18 -20.48 -10.30
CA LEU A 297 8.41 -21.70 -11.07
C LEU A 297 9.11 -21.38 -12.40
N ASP A 298 10.17 -22.13 -12.71
CA ASP A 298 10.86 -21.97 -13.97
C ASP A 298 10.07 -22.61 -15.14
N VAL A 299 10.64 -22.59 -16.35
CA VAL A 299 9.98 -23.18 -17.53
C VAL A 299 9.82 -24.69 -17.37
N GLY A 300 10.85 -25.38 -16.86
CA GLY A 300 10.85 -26.84 -16.71
C GLY A 300 9.86 -27.31 -15.64
N ASP A 301 9.80 -26.61 -14.51
CA ASP A 301 8.78 -26.85 -13.46
C ASP A 301 7.36 -26.75 -14.04
N ARG A 302 7.10 -25.70 -14.84
CA ARG A 302 5.78 -25.45 -15.42
C ARG A 302 5.40 -26.50 -16.46
N GLU A 303 6.32 -26.91 -17.32
CA GLU A 303 6.09 -27.96 -18.31
C GLU A 303 5.80 -29.30 -17.62
N ARG A 304 6.61 -29.69 -16.64
CA ARG A 304 6.44 -30.93 -15.85
C ARG A 304 5.11 -30.97 -15.10
N LEU A 305 4.64 -29.84 -14.60
CA LEU A 305 3.40 -29.72 -13.81
C LEU A 305 2.16 -29.39 -14.66
N GLY A 306 2.31 -29.23 -15.98
CA GLY A 306 1.23 -28.80 -16.88
C GLY A 306 0.65 -27.42 -16.53
N MET A 307 1.48 -26.51 -16.02
CA MET A 307 1.06 -25.18 -15.57
C MET A 307 1.33 -24.13 -16.63
N LEU A 308 0.25 -23.58 -17.21
CA LEU A 308 0.35 -22.48 -18.18
C LEU A 308 0.68 -21.12 -17.55
N LYS A 309 0.43 -20.99 -16.24
CA LYS A 309 0.59 -19.72 -15.51
C LYS A 309 2.07 -19.38 -15.38
N ARG A 310 2.45 -18.18 -15.84
CA ARG A 310 3.85 -17.71 -15.83
C ARG A 310 4.32 -17.21 -14.46
N SER A 311 3.40 -16.67 -13.65
CA SER A 311 3.68 -16.16 -12.32
C SER A 311 3.07 -17.11 -11.30
N PHE A 312 3.89 -17.95 -10.68
CA PHE A 312 3.49 -18.81 -9.57
C PHE A 312 4.70 -19.05 -8.67
N THR A 313 4.62 -18.66 -7.40
CA THR A 313 5.75 -18.74 -6.46
C THR A 313 5.34 -19.55 -5.22
N PRO A 314 5.90 -20.75 -5.00
CA PRO A 314 5.88 -21.36 -3.66
C PRO A 314 6.70 -20.50 -2.71
N LEU A 315 6.09 -20.03 -1.62
CA LEU A 315 6.81 -19.20 -0.64
C LEU A 315 7.83 -20.03 0.14
N ALA A 316 8.88 -19.36 0.64
CA ALA A 316 9.84 -19.94 1.56
C ALA A 316 9.52 -19.45 2.98
N ALA A 317 9.60 -20.35 3.97
CA ALA A 317 9.34 -20.03 5.37
C ALA A 317 10.36 -18.99 5.92
N ASP A 318 11.63 -19.19 5.58
CA ASP A 318 12.81 -18.51 6.11
C ASP A 318 13.20 -17.23 5.33
N GLN A 319 12.39 -16.81 4.36
CA GLN A 319 12.63 -15.61 3.56
C GLN A 319 11.38 -14.74 3.52
N PRO A 320 11.50 -13.42 3.25
CA PRO A 320 10.35 -12.60 2.94
C PRO A 320 9.60 -13.12 1.71
N SER A 321 8.30 -12.87 1.63
CA SER A 321 7.51 -13.29 0.48
C SER A 321 7.93 -12.54 -0.79
N CYS A 322 7.60 -13.10 -1.95
CA CYS A 322 7.56 -12.30 -3.18
C CYS A 322 6.47 -11.22 -3.08
N THR A 323 6.43 -10.29 -4.04
CA THR A 323 5.40 -9.25 -4.09
C THR A 323 3.99 -9.86 -4.04
N VAL A 324 3.19 -9.48 -3.05
CA VAL A 324 1.76 -9.78 -2.95
C VAL A 324 1.06 -9.06 -4.09
N THR A 325 0.47 -9.82 -5.02
CA THR A 325 -0.22 -9.29 -6.20
C THR A 325 -1.74 -9.25 -5.98
N THR A 326 -2.46 -8.75 -6.98
CA THR A 326 -3.94 -8.76 -7.00
C THR A 326 -4.53 -10.13 -7.32
N LEU A 327 -3.70 -11.06 -7.81
CA LEU A 327 -4.09 -12.42 -8.17
C LEU A 327 -3.61 -13.37 -7.06
N PRO A 328 -4.50 -13.87 -6.19
CA PRO A 328 -4.08 -14.63 -5.03
C PRO A 328 -3.48 -16.00 -5.38
N ASP A 329 -3.74 -16.49 -6.58
CA ASP A 329 -3.18 -17.72 -7.13
C ASP A 329 -1.80 -17.52 -7.76
N ASP A 330 -1.14 -16.36 -7.59
CA ASP A 330 0.28 -16.16 -7.93
C ASP A 330 1.22 -16.74 -6.87
N MET A 331 0.71 -17.08 -5.68
CA MET A 331 1.50 -17.53 -4.54
C MET A 331 0.93 -18.80 -3.93
N LEU A 332 1.81 -19.69 -3.48
CA LEU A 332 1.46 -20.90 -2.73
C LEU A 332 2.02 -20.79 -1.31
N HIS A 333 1.21 -21.17 -0.31
CA HIS A 333 1.62 -21.19 1.09
C HIS A 333 2.88 -22.04 1.27
N TYR A 334 3.81 -21.63 2.14
CA TYR A 334 5.13 -22.25 2.25
C TYR A 334 5.10 -23.70 2.78
N SER A 335 4.04 -24.08 3.50
CA SER A 335 3.89 -25.42 4.12
C SER A 335 2.55 -26.10 3.86
N GLU A 336 1.60 -25.45 3.20
CA GLU A 336 0.23 -25.99 3.04
C GLU A 336 -0.16 -25.99 1.56
N PRO A 337 -0.81 -27.05 1.04
CA PRO A 337 -1.17 -27.16 -0.38
C PRO A 337 -2.39 -26.29 -0.72
N ARG A 338 -2.26 -24.98 -0.50
CA ARG A 338 -3.27 -23.96 -0.77
C ARG A 338 -2.63 -22.60 -1.01
N ILE A 339 -3.32 -21.77 -1.78
CA ILE A 339 -3.04 -20.33 -1.81
C ILE A 339 -3.25 -19.70 -0.42
N LEU A 340 -2.74 -18.49 -0.26
CA LEU A 340 -2.91 -17.72 0.97
C LEU A 340 -4.36 -17.26 1.19
N THR A 341 -4.73 -17.05 2.45
CA THR A 341 -5.95 -16.32 2.84
C THR A 341 -5.76 -14.82 2.63
N VAL A 342 -6.86 -14.04 2.68
CA VAL A 342 -6.78 -12.58 2.63
C VAL A 342 -5.96 -12.04 3.80
N ARG A 343 -6.14 -12.59 5.01
CA ARG A 343 -5.42 -12.16 6.21
C ARG A 343 -3.93 -12.46 6.12
N GLU A 344 -3.54 -13.61 5.58
CA GLU A 344 -2.12 -13.92 5.34
C GLU A 344 -1.50 -12.92 4.36
N CYS A 345 -2.17 -12.63 3.24
CA CYS A 345 -1.73 -11.57 2.31
C CYS A 345 -1.65 -10.20 2.98
N ALA A 346 -2.62 -9.86 3.84
CA ALA A 346 -2.68 -8.58 4.54
C ALA A 346 -1.50 -8.44 5.53
N ARG A 347 -1.19 -9.50 6.28
CA ARG A 347 0.02 -9.53 7.12
C ARG A 347 1.29 -9.47 6.30
N LEU A 348 1.37 -10.10 5.12
CA LEU A 348 2.53 -9.93 4.25
C LEU A 348 2.67 -8.50 3.69
N GLN A 349 1.59 -7.73 3.68
CA GLN A 349 1.57 -6.30 3.38
C GLN A 349 1.69 -5.41 4.62
N SER A 350 1.90 -5.94 5.82
CA SER A 350 1.97 -5.19 7.10
C SER A 350 0.69 -4.46 7.54
N PHE A 351 -0.48 -4.96 7.12
CA PHE A 351 -1.73 -4.55 7.73
C PHE A 351 -1.88 -5.17 9.13
N PRO A 352 -2.27 -4.37 10.14
CA PRO A 352 -2.58 -4.92 11.46
C PRO A 352 -3.82 -5.81 11.39
N ASP A 353 -3.94 -6.73 12.35
CA ASP A 353 -5.05 -7.68 12.45
C ASP A 353 -6.40 -6.98 12.69
N THR A 354 -6.39 -5.77 13.24
CA THR A 354 -7.58 -4.91 13.39
C THR A 354 -8.08 -4.29 12.09
N PHE A 355 -7.32 -4.36 11.00
CA PHE A 355 -7.71 -3.76 9.74
C PHE A 355 -8.75 -4.63 9.03
N GLU A 356 -9.95 -4.09 8.81
CA GLU A 356 -11.10 -4.81 8.28
C GLU A 356 -11.18 -4.69 6.75
N PHE A 357 -11.23 -5.81 6.01
CA PHE A 357 -11.48 -5.77 4.56
C PHE A 357 -12.96 -6.03 4.23
N ARG A 358 -13.59 -5.15 3.45
CA ARG A 358 -14.98 -5.25 2.99
C ARG A 358 -15.09 -5.71 1.52
N GLY A 359 -16.29 -6.14 1.13
CA GLY A 359 -16.60 -6.63 -0.21
C GLY A 359 -16.27 -8.12 -0.43
N PRO A 360 -16.40 -8.62 -1.67
CA PRO A 360 -16.18 -10.03 -2.00
C PRO A 360 -14.70 -10.40 -1.91
N TYR A 361 -14.41 -11.66 -1.56
CA TYR A 361 -13.04 -12.19 -1.51
C TYR A 361 -12.39 -12.23 -2.89
N THR A 362 -13.10 -12.70 -3.91
CA THR A 362 -12.64 -12.88 -5.29
C THR A 362 -13.77 -12.52 -6.25
N THR A 363 -13.44 -12.17 -7.49
CA THR A 363 -14.43 -11.93 -8.55
C THR A 363 -14.23 -12.90 -9.71
N GLY A 364 -15.31 -13.59 -10.09
CA GLY A 364 -15.38 -14.42 -11.30
C GLY A 364 -16.10 -13.68 -12.43
N GLY A 365 -15.81 -14.04 -13.69
CA GLY A 365 -16.58 -13.60 -14.85
C GLY A 365 -16.51 -12.10 -15.20
N LEU A 366 -17.62 -11.56 -15.71
CA LEU A 366 -17.75 -10.21 -16.28
C LEU A 366 -17.58 -9.06 -15.26
N GLY A 367 -17.63 -9.34 -13.96
CA GLY A 367 -17.50 -8.35 -12.88
C GLY A 367 -16.06 -7.91 -12.55
N ARG A 368 -15.03 -8.46 -13.21
CA ARG A 368 -13.63 -8.13 -12.92
C ARG A 368 -13.24 -6.67 -13.21
N ALA A 369 -13.96 -5.99 -14.11
CA ALA A 369 -13.63 -4.63 -14.51
C ALA A 369 -14.09 -3.56 -13.51
N SER A 370 -15.16 -3.82 -12.74
CA SER A 370 -15.77 -2.85 -11.82
C SER A 370 -15.51 -3.16 -10.34
N ALA A 371 -15.18 -4.40 -10.00
CA ALA A 371 -15.00 -4.82 -8.62
C ALA A 371 -13.53 -4.82 -8.17
N CYS A 372 -13.29 -4.32 -6.96
CA CYS A 372 -12.01 -4.43 -6.24
C CYS A 372 -12.18 -5.40 -5.06
N PRO A 373 -12.08 -6.73 -5.31
CA PRO A 373 -12.23 -7.73 -4.25
C PRO A 373 -11.08 -7.65 -3.23
N ARG A 374 -11.25 -8.27 -2.07
CA ARG A 374 -10.31 -8.15 -0.93
C ARG A 374 -8.86 -8.47 -1.30
N TYR A 375 -8.60 -9.52 -2.08
CA TYR A 375 -7.23 -9.81 -2.56
C TYR A 375 -6.66 -8.68 -3.43
N THR A 376 -7.46 -8.08 -4.31
CA THR A 376 -7.05 -6.94 -5.14
C THR A 376 -6.77 -5.71 -4.29
N GLN A 377 -7.59 -5.45 -3.27
CA GLN A 377 -7.37 -4.35 -2.32
C GLN A 377 -6.01 -4.50 -1.63
N VAL A 378 -5.73 -5.67 -1.06
CA VAL A 378 -4.45 -5.97 -0.40
C VAL A 378 -3.28 -5.86 -1.39
N GLY A 379 -3.40 -6.44 -2.59
CA GLY A 379 -2.34 -6.44 -3.61
C GLY A 379 -2.01 -5.05 -4.16
N ASN A 380 -3.01 -4.16 -4.27
CA ASN A 380 -2.82 -2.79 -4.75
C ASN A 380 -2.21 -1.86 -3.70
N ALA A 381 -2.42 -2.13 -2.41
CA ALA A 381 -2.02 -1.24 -1.34
C ALA A 381 -0.50 -0.99 -1.25
N VAL A 382 -0.15 0.17 -0.71
CA VAL A 382 1.18 0.43 -0.13
C VAL A 382 1.22 -0.22 1.26
N PRO A 383 2.29 -0.95 1.62
CA PRO A 383 2.43 -1.52 2.95
C PRO A 383 2.35 -0.44 4.05
N PRO A 384 1.51 -0.59 5.08
CA PRO A 384 1.38 0.41 6.14
C PRO A 384 2.68 0.75 6.87
N LEU A 385 3.57 -0.22 7.15
CA LEU A 385 4.86 0.09 7.80
C LEU A 385 5.74 1.01 6.95
N LEU A 386 5.80 0.77 5.63
CA LEU A 386 6.53 1.65 4.72
C LEU A 386 5.87 3.04 4.64
N GLY A 387 4.54 3.09 4.57
CA GLY A 387 3.78 4.34 4.61
C GLY A 387 4.00 5.14 5.89
N GLU A 388 4.12 4.44 7.03
CA GLU A 388 4.41 5.03 8.34
C GLU A 388 5.81 5.60 8.41
N ALA A 389 6.83 4.87 7.97
CA ALA A 389 8.21 5.36 7.92
C ALA A 389 8.34 6.64 7.07
N ILE A 390 7.70 6.65 5.89
CA ILE A 390 7.64 7.84 5.03
C ILE A 390 6.88 8.96 5.74
N GLY A 391 5.73 8.65 6.35
CA GLY A 391 4.91 9.62 7.09
C GLY A 391 5.65 10.29 8.24
N GLU A 392 6.38 9.54 9.06
CA GLU A 392 7.18 10.06 10.18
C GLU A 392 8.30 10.96 9.67
N MET A 393 8.97 10.55 8.60
CA MET A 393 10.02 11.34 7.97
C MET A 393 9.45 12.67 7.43
N LEU A 394 8.37 12.63 6.65
CA LEU A 394 7.73 13.83 6.10
C LEU A 394 7.22 14.77 7.20
N ARG A 395 6.63 14.23 8.26
CA ARG A 395 6.15 15.04 9.38
C ARG A 395 7.32 15.71 10.12
N GLY A 396 8.38 14.95 10.40
CA GLY A 396 9.59 15.48 11.02
C GLY A 396 10.34 16.51 10.16
N LEU A 397 10.10 16.55 8.84
CA LEU A 397 10.59 17.61 7.96
C LEU A 397 9.81 18.92 8.12
N ILE A 398 8.50 18.84 8.35
CA ILE A 398 7.65 20.02 8.57
C ILE A 398 7.88 20.57 9.98
N ASP A 399 7.86 19.71 11.00
CA ASP A 399 7.82 20.15 12.40
C ASP A 399 9.14 20.81 12.85
N ARG A 400 10.32 20.28 12.45
CA ARG A 400 11.63 20.89 12.79
C ARG A 400 11.85 22.27 12.19
N ARG A 401 11.04 22.67 11.19
CA ARG A 401 11.07 24.03 10.66
C ARG A 401 10.31 25.00 11.56
N SER A 402 9.31 24.55 12.32
CA SER A 402 8.65 25.40 13.32
C SER A 402 9.68 25.86 14.36
N GLU A 403 10.52 24.93 14.84
CA GLU A 403 11.53 25.20 15.88
C GLU A 403 12.69 26.08 15.37
N LEU A 404 13.15 25.89 14.14
CA LEU A 404 14.26 26.68 13.54
C LEU A 404 13.86 28.11 13.12
N PHE A 405 12.56 28.42 13.03
CA PHE A 405 12.07 29.75 12.69
C PHE A 405 11.53 30.53 13.88
N ASP A 406 11.09 29.86 14.97
CA ASP A 406 10.84 30.53 16.26
C ASP A 406 12.12 31.06 16.92
N GLN A 407 13.30 30.52 16.57
CA GLN A 407 14.59 31.01 17.08
C GLN A 407 15.18 32.19 16.28
N ARG A 408 14.50 32.70 15.24
CA ARG A 408 15.00 33.84 14.45
C ARG A 408 14.75 35.21 15.10
N ASP A 409 13.92 35.27 16.15
CA ASP A 409 13.71 36.50 16.92
C ASP A 409 14.80 36.74 17.99
N GLU A 410 15.77 35.83 18.13
CA GLU A 410 16.92 35.97 19.05
C GLU A 410 18.27 35.98 18.33
N ILE A 411 18.37 36.55 17.13
CA ILE A 411 19.68 36.92 16.58
C ILE A 411 20.05 38.29 17.16
N PRO A 412 21.11 38.42 17.99
CA PRO A 412 21.56 39.72 18.47
C PRO A 412 21.87 40.61 17.27
N LYS A 413 21.25 41.79 17.22
CA LYS A 413 21.62 42.82 16.25
C LYS A 413 23.11 43.10 16.45
N VAL A 414 23.92 42.72 15.47
CA VAL A 414 25.30 43.18 15.39
C VAL A 414 25.22 44.68 15.17
N VAL A 415 25.53 45.44 16.21
CA VAL A 415 25.68 46.90 16.13
C VAL A 415 26.96 47.13 15.34
N CYS A 416 26.84 47.72 14.15
CA CYS A 416 27.95 48.14 13.32
C CYS A 416 28.81 49.21 14.00
#